data_AF-A0A0F3NFX0-F1
#
_entry.id   AF-A0A0F3NFX0-F1
#
_cell.length_a   1.000
_cell.length_b   1.000
_cell.length_c   1.000
_cell.angle_alpha   90.00
_cell.angle_beta   90.00
_cell.angle_gamma   90.00
#
_symmetry.space_group_name_H-M   'P 1'
#
loop_
_entity.id
_entity.type
_entity.pdbx_description
1 polymer ?
#
loop_
_entity_poly.entity_id
_entity_poly.type
_entity_poly.pdbx_seq_one_letter_code
_entity_poly.pdbx_strand_id
1 'polypeptide(L)'
;MLINADLRVDAPIINARVRKQYLERGMRIASIGCNFSYNYQVDHLGDDMALLGEICNGDHEICKALMAAENPIIILGQDAIVGDKGHAVLMNVLRIARKFNIV
;
A
#
# COMPACT_ATOMS: atom_id res chain seq x y z
N MET A 1 -1.41 1.74 -2.98
CA MET A 1 -1.40 1.29 -1.57
C MET A 1 0.04 1.12 -1.12
N LEU A 2 0.40 1.70 0.02
CA LEU A 2 1.74 1.62 0.61
C LEU A 2 1.71 0.60 1.75
N ILE A 3 2.66 -0.32 1.79
CA ILE A 3 2.75 -1.35 2.84
C ILE A 3 4.08 -1.17 3.56
N ASN A 4 4.02 -0.61 4.76
CA ASN A 4 5.13 -0.26 5.64
C ASN A 4 6.32 0.33 4.87
N ALA A 5 6.05 1.38 4.10
CA ALA A 5 7.00 2.00 3.18
C ALA A 5 7.07 3.51 3.43
N ASP A 6 8.19 4.00 3.95
CA ASP A 6 8.42 5.45 4.06
C ASP A 6 9.07 5.97 2.77
N LEU A 7 8.24 6.31 1.80
CA LEU A 7 8.72 6.84 0.51
C LEU A 7 9.54 8.13 0.65
N ARG A 8 9.39 8.91 1.73
CA ARG A 8 10.17 10.15 1.89
C ARG A 8 11.62 9.84 2.20
N VAL A 9 11.86 8.78 2.96
CA VAL A 9 13.20 8.37 3.41
C VAL A 9 13.80 7.38 2.41
N ASP A 10 13.07 6.33 2.05
CA ASP A 10 13.60 5.21 1.29
C ASP A 10 13.69 5.50 -0.22
N ALA A 11 12.71 6.24 -0.75
CA ALA A 11 12.59 6.46 -2.19
C ALA A 11 12.08 7.88 -2.56
N PRO A 12 12.87 8.95 -2.28
CA PRO A 12 12.41 10.33 -2.45
C PRO A 12 11.93 10.68 -3.86
N ILE A 13 12.53 10.08 -4.89
CA ILE A 13 12.14 10.30 -6.30
C ILE A 13 10.75 9.69 -6.56
N ILE A 14 10.47 8.51 -6.01
CA ILE A 14 9.15 7.87 -6.11
C ILE A 14 8.12 8.70 -5.34
N ASN A 15 8.46 9.17 -4.14
CA ASN A 15 7.61 10.08 -3.38
C ASN A 15 7.22 11.34 -4.17
N ALA A 16 8.18 11.95 -4.87
CA ALA A 16 7.92 13.12 -5.71
C ALA A 16 6.94 12.81 -6.86
N ARG A 17 7.06 11.63 -7.48
CA ARG A 17 6.13 11.18 -8.54
C ARG A 17 4.72 10.88 -8.00
N VAL A 18 4.64 10.21 -6.85
CA VAL A 18 3.37 9.94 -6.16
C VAL A 18 2.69 11.25 -5.79
N ARG A 19 3.44 12.21 -5.21
CA ARG A 19 2.93 13.54 -4.90
C ARG A 19 2.45 14.28 -6.14
N LYS A 20 3.18 14.22 -7.25
CA LYS A 20 2.75 14.82 -8.52
C LYS A 20 1.41 14.24 -8.98
N GLN A 21 1.28 12.92 -9.01
CA GLN A 21 0.02 12.25 -9.38
C GLN A 21 -1.14 12.55 -8.43
N TYR A 22 -0.87 12.65 -7.14
CA TYR A 22 -1.86 13.09 -6.15
C TYR A 22 -2.39 14.49 -6.47
N LEU A 23 -1.49 15.45 -6.75
CA LEU A 23 -1.87 16.82 -7.06
C LEU A 23 -2.57 16.97 -8.42
N GLU A 24 -2.16 16.21 -9.43
CA GLU A 24 -2.70 16.30 -10.80
C GLU A 24 -4.03 15.53 -10.97
N ARG A 25 -4.17 14.37 -10.32
CA ARG A 25 -5.27 13.43 -10.57
C ARG A 25 -6.15 13.14 -9.35
N GLY A 26 -5.81 13.68 -8.18
CA GLY A 26 -6.53 13.38 -6.93
C GLY A 26 -6.45 11.89 -6.55
N MET A 27 -5.34 11.23 -6.88
CA MET A 27 -5.14 9.81 -6.65
C MET A 27 -5.32 9.47 -5.17
N ARG A 28 -6.19 8.51 -4.85
CA ARG A 28 -6.35 8.01 -3.48
C ARG A 28 -5.12 7.18 -3.07
N ILE A 29 -4.54 7.51 -1.93
CA ILE A 29 -3.38 6.82 -1.37
C ILE A 29 -3.76 6.28 0.00
N ALA A 30 -3.46 5.00 0.24
CA ALA A 30 -3.69 4.35 1.53
C ALA A 30 -2.40 3.69 2.02
N SER A 31 -2.18 3.66 3.33
CA SER A 31 -1.02 3.03 3.99
C SER A 31 -1.45 1.98 5.02
N ILE A 32 -0.64 0.93 5.14
CA ILE A 32 -0.74 -0.13 6.17
C ILE A 32 0.64 -0.30 6.80
N GLY A 33 0.73 -0.53 8.11
CA GLY A 33 1.99 -0.64 8.84
C GLY A 33 2.31 0.65 9.57
N CYS A 34 3.58 0.96 9.84
CA CYS A 34 3.90 2.13 10.66
C CYS A 34 3.32 3.43 10.10
N ASN A 35 2.74 4.25 10.99
CA ASN A 35 2.19 5.54 10.65
C ASN A 35 3.29 6.58 10.34
N PHE A 36 3.70 6.66 9.08
CA PHE A 36 4.66 7.64 8.59
C PHE A 36 3.99 8.98 8.26
N SER A 37 4.76 10.07 8.38
CA SER A 37 4.30 11.41 7.98
C SER A 37 4.49 11.59 6.47
N TYR A 38 3.43 11.79 5.70
CA TYR A 38 3.49 12.07 4.26
C TYR A 38 3.16 13.55 3.97
N ASN A 39 3.66 14.08 2.85
CA ASN A 39 3.42 15.48 2.42
C ASN A 39 2.14 15.62 1.57
N TYR A 40 1.22 14.67 1.69
CA TYR A 40 -0.05 14.56 0.98
C TYR A 40 -0.99 13.68 1.81
N GLN A 41 -2.29 13.71 1.51
CA GLN A 41 -3.25 12.92 2.27
C GLN A 41 -3.04 11.43 1.98
N VAL A 42 -2.90 10.66 3.05
CA VAL A 42 -2.80 9.21 3.02
C VAL A 42 -3.80 8.66 4.01
N ASP A 43 -4.68 7.80 3.52
CA ASP A 43 -5.63 7.06 4.35
C ASP A 43 -4.87 5.96 5.08
N HIS A 44 -4.55 6.21 6.34
CA HIS A 44 -3.90 5.22 7.19
C HIS A 44 -4.93 4.18 7.67
N LEU A 45 -4.78 2.93 7.21
CA LEU A 45 -5.76 1.86 7.47
C LEU A 45 -5.48 1.14 8.79
N GLY A 46 -4.26 1.23 9.31
CA GLY A 46 -3.84 0.65 10.58
C GLY A 46 -2.40 0.15 10.56
N ASP A 47 -1.88 -0.13 11.75
CA ASP A 47 -0.48 -0.53 11.96
C ASP A 47 -0.24 -2.04 11.82
N ASP A 48 -1.30 -2.87 11.88
CA ASP A 48 -1.16 -4.32 11.89
C ASP A 48 -1.14 -4.93 10.49
N MET A 49 -0.13 -5.76 10.22
CA MET A 49 -0.01 -6.54 8.99
C MET A 49 -1.08 -7.63 8.87
N ALA A 50 -1.78 -8.00 9.94
CA ALA A 50 -2.93 -8.90 9.90
C ALA A 50 -4.04 -8.38 8.97
N LEU A 51 -4.16 -7.05 8.79
CA LEU A 51 -5.10 -6.42 7.85
C LEU A 51 -4.91 -6.89 6.40
N LEU A 52 -3.69 -7.30 6.02
CA LEU A 52 -3.45 -7.88 4.68
C LEU A 52 -4.25 -9.17 4.47
N GLY A 53 -4.52 -9.94 5.53
CA GLY A 53 -5.39 -11.11 5.47
C GLY A 53 -6.84 -10.75 5.17
N GLU A 54 -7.38 -9.71 5.81
CA GLU A 54 -8.73 -9.21 5.57
C GLU A 54 -8.89 -8.68 4.14
N ILE A 55 -7.88 -7.96 3.64
CA ILE A 55 -7.86 -7.48 2.26
C ILE A 55 -7.77 -8.64 1.26
N CYS A 56 -7.00 -9.68 1.56
CA CYS A 56 -6.97 -10.91 0.76
C CYS A 56 -8.36 -11.55 0.65
N ASN A 57 -9.12 -11.57 1.75
CA ASN A 57 -10.47 -12.13 1.78
C ASN A 57 -11.49 -11.22 1.10
N GLY A 58 -11.23 -9.90 1.09
CA GLY A 58 -12.11 -8.90 0.48
C GLY A 58 -13.01 -8.19 1.49
N ASP A 59 -12.77 -8.39 2.79
CA ASP A 59 -13.63 -7.91 3.88
C ASP A 59 -13.34 -6.47 4.27
N HIS A 60 -12.22 -5.91 3.78
CA HIS A 60 -11.80 -4.54 4.10
C HIS A 60 -12.34 -3.51 3.10
N GLU A 61 -12.70 -2.31 3.56
CA GLU A 61 -13.30 -1.25 2.72
C GLU A 61 -12.42 -0.82 1.55
N ILE A 62 -11.10 -0.90 1.72
CA ILE A 62 -10.11 -0.59 0.68
C ILE A 62 -10.29 -1.45 -0.57
N CYS A 63 -10.85 -2.66 -0.45
CA CYS A 63 -11.08 -3.56 -1.58
C CYS A 63 -12.01 -2.91 -2.62
N LYS A 64 -13.01 -2.12 -2.19
CA LYS A 64 -13.89 -1.38 -3.10
C LYS A 64 -13.09 -0.35 -3.91
N ALA A 65 -12.17 0.34 -3.26
CA ALA A 65 -11.31 1.32 -3.94
C ALA A 65 -10.31 0.65 -4.89
N LEU A 66 -9.76 -0.51 -4.52
CA LEU A 66 -8.85 -1.28 -5.38
C LEU A 66 -9.57 -1.85 -6.62
N MET A 67 -10.82 -2.31 -6.48
CA MET A 67 -11.62 -2.78 -7.61
C MET A 67 -12.08 -1.65 -8.55
N ALA A 68 -12.36 -0.46 -8.00
CA ALA A 68 -12.77 0.69 -8.79
C ALA A 68 -11.60 1.41 -9.47
N ALA A 69 -10.36 1.13 -9.09
CA ALA A 69 -9.18 1.76 -9.66
C ALA A 69 -8.83 1.14 -11.03
N GLU A 70 -8.57 2.00 -12.03
CA GLU A 70 -8.16 1.54 -13.36
C GLU A 70 -6.72 1.01 -13.39
N ASN A 71 -5.81 1.67 -12.67
CA ASN A 71 -4.40 1.34 -12.62
C ASN A 71 -3.92 1.33 -11.15
N PRO A 72 -4.40 0.37 -10.33
CA PRO A 72 -3.96 0.23 -8.95
C PRO A 72 -2.46 -0.12 -8.90
N ILE A 73 -1.77 0.37 -7.87
CA ILE A 73 -0.34 0.10 -7.62
C ILE A 73 -0.16 -0.24 -6.15
N ILE A 74 0.68 -1.24 -5.87
CA ILE A 74 1.15 -1.57 -4.51
C ILE A 74 2.64 -1.26 -4.41
N ILE A 75 3.03 -0.55 -3.35
CA ILE A 75 4.44 -0.33 -2.99
C ILE A 75 4.67 -1.03 -1.66
N LEU A 76 5.61 -1.97 -1.66
CA LEU A 76 6.03 -2.73 -0.49
C LEU A 76 7.38 -2.19 0.01
N GLY A 77 7.43 -1.73 1.25
CA GLY A 77 8.67 -1.31 1.88
C GLY A 77 9.53 -2.51 2.21
N GLN A 78 10.85 -2.33 2.16
CA GLN A 78 11.80 -3.40 2.43
C GLN A 78 11.64 -3.95 3.85
N ASP A 79 11.38 -3.09 4.83
CA ASP A 79 11.22 -3.50 6.22
C ASP A 79 9.99 -4.41 6.45
N ALA A 80 9.00 -4.35 5.55
CA ALA A 80 7.82 -5.22 5.61
C ALA A 80 8.14 -6.71 5.32
N ILE A 81 9.24 -6.98 4.62
CA ILE A 81 9.63 -8.33 4.17
C ILE A 81 10.83 -8.91 4.94
N VAL A 82 11.36 -8.17 5.92
CA VAL A 82 12.46 -8.64 6.76
C VAL A 82 11.92 -9.42 7.96
N GLY A 83 12.62 -10.50 8.34
CA GLY A 83 12.31 -11.32 9.52
C GLY A 83 11.33 -12.46 9.27
N ASP A 84 10.96 -13.17 10.35
CA ASP A 84 10.23 -14.45 10.28
C ASP A 84 8.85 -14.35 9.61
N LYS A 85 8.20 -13.18 9.73
CA LYS A 85 6.88 -12.92 9.14
C LYS A 85 6.93 -12.36 7.72
N GLY A 86 8.11 -12.00 7.21
CA GLY A 86 8.26 -11.33 5.92
C GLY A 86 7.76 -12.15 4.73
N HIS A 87 7.97 -13.47 4.75
CA HIS A 87 7.43 -14.37 3.72
C HIS A 87 5.90 -14.36 3.68
N ALA A 88 5.25 -14.39 4.84
CA ALA A 88 3.79 -14.35 4.93
C ALA A 88 3.23 -13.02 4.39
N VAL A 89 3.88 -11.90 4.71
CA VAL A 89 3.54 -10.57 4.16
C VAL A 89 3.65 -10.59 2.64
N LEU A 90 4.79 -11.02 2.09
CA LEU A 90 5.01 -11.07 0.63
C LEU A 90 3.95 -11.94 -0.07
N MET A 91 3.64 -13.11 0.50
CA MET A 91 2.62 -14.01 -0.07
C MET A 91 1.22 -13.39 -0.06
N ASN A 92 0.85 -12.69 1.02
CA ASN A 92 -0.43 -11.98 1.08
C ASN A 92 -0.48 -10.85 0.06
N VAL A 93 0.60 -10.06 -0.06
CA VAL A 93 0.68 -8.99 -1.07
C VAL A 93 0.55 -9.55 -2.49
N LEU A 94 1.22 -10.66 -2.80
CA LEU A 94 1.11 -11.31 -4.10
C LEU A 94 -0.32 -11.81 -4.38
N ARG A 95 -1.01 -12.34 -3.36
CA ARG A 95 -2.42 -12.75 -3.48
C ARG A 95 -3.33 -11.57 -3.75
N ILE A 96 -3.14 -10.45 -3.05
CA ILE A 96 -3.87 -9.19 -3.29
C ILE A 96 -3.61 -8.72 -4.72
N ALA A 97 -2.35 -8.68 -5.14
CA ALA A 97 -1.98 -8.22 -6.48
C ALA A 97 -2.67 -9.05 -7.57
N ARG A 98 -2.64 -10.38 -7.44
CA ARG A 98 -3.36 -11.28 -8.37
C ARG A 98 -4.87 -11.09 -8.33
N LYS A 99 -5.46 -10.93 -7.14
CA LYS A 99 -6.92 -10.80 -6.98
C LYS A 99 -7.47 -9.53 -7.63
N PHE A 100 -6.74 -8.43 -7.52
CA PHE A 100 -7.14 -7.13 -8.08
C PHE A 100 -6.43 -6.78 -9.39
N ASN A 101 -5.74 -7.75 -10.01
CA ASN A 101 -4.98 -7.59 -11.26
C ASN A 101 -4.03 -6.38 -11.25
N ILE A 102 -3.32 -6.21 -10.13
CA ILE A 102 -2.35 -5.13 -9.90
C ILE A 102 -1.02 -5.55 -10.53
N VAL A 103 -0.40 -4.61 -11.25
CA VAL A 103 0.90 -4.78 -11.92
C VAL A 103 2.03 -4.22 -11.07
#